data_AF-K0C5I1-F1
#
_entry.id   AF-K0C5I1-F1
#
_cell.length_a   1.000
_cell.length_b   1.000
_cell.length_c   1.000
_cell.angle_alpha   90.00
_cell.angle_beta   90.00
_cell.angle_gamma   90.00
#
_symmetry.space_group_name_H-M   'P 1'
#
loop_
_entity.id
_entity.type
_entity.pdbx_description
1 polymer ?
#
loop_
_entity_poly.entity_id
_entity_poly.type
_entity_poly.pdbx_seq_one_letter_code
_entity_poly.pdbx_strand_id
1 'polypeptide(L)'
;MNTSQTIISVVLFVALLLAFVAFFRTPRDERYAIYKPSNTENDPEFAPEYTKKERFWLIAKSLLWFVPILSFCQLWFFDWLGEYAKVAHCYEYGPVKGTHIIIYGLFVGLPFTLAIMLFGFEGVKAIKVIKIGQFPLPGQKVFKPTKYKYGNVARVNGAIVIGALVFLLGLAAWGVGQAKEISRDIKPCLINQLTSGSNALRFTPPDAHCVRAV
;
A
#
# COMPACT_ATOMS: atom_id res chain seq x y z
N MET A 1 3.21 22.05 11.87
CA MET A 1 3.38 21.63 10.47
C MET A 1 4.66 22.23 9.93
N ASN A 2 5.65 21.39 9.65
CA ASN A 2 6.88 21.85 8.99
C ASN A 2 6.52 22.30 7.57
N THR A 3 6.98 23.48 7.16
CA THR A 3 6.89 24.00 5.78
C THR A 3 7.39 22.99 4.74
N SER A 4 8.30 22.09 5.12
CA SER A 4 8.77 21.02 4.26
C SER A 4 7.70 19.96 3.93
N GLN A 5 6.84 19.59 4.89
CA GLN A 5 5.77 18.60 4.67
C GLN A 5 4.65 19.14 3.77
N THR A 6 4.29 20.41 3.91
CA THR A 6 3.27 21.04 3.06
C THR A 6 3.75 21.16 1.61
N ILE A 7 5.02 21.51 1.41
CA ILE A 7 5.62 21.57 0.07
C ILE A 7 5.62 20.19 -0.58
N ILE A 8 6.03 19.15 0.13
CA ILE A 8 6.04 17.78 -0.40
C ILE A 8 4.61 17.34 -0.76
N SER A 9 3.63 17.59 0.11
CA SER A 9 2.22 17.24 -0.14
C SER A 9 1.67 17.94 -1.39
N VAL A 10 1.90 19.26 -1.53
CA VAL A 10 1.46 20.04 -2.70
C VAL A 10 2.14 19.56 -3.98
N VAL A 11 3.46 19.33 -3.96
CA VAL A 11 4.20 18.83 -5.12
C VAL A 11 3.69 17.45 -5.54
N LEU A 12 3.43 16.55 -4.59
CA LEU A 12 2.91 15.22 -4.88
C LEU A 12 1.50 15.28 -5.48
N PHE A 13 0.66 16.18 -4.96
CA PHE A 13 -0.71 16.39 -5.45
C PHE A 13 -0.71 16.98 -6.86
N VAL A 14 0.15 17.96 -7.13
CA VAL A 14 0.33 18.55 -8.47
C VAL A 14 0.91 17.51 -9.43
N ALA A 15 1.88 16.70 -9.03
CA ALA A 15 2.43 15.63 -9.85
C ALA A 15 1.38 14.55 -10.18
N LEU A 16 0.55 14.16 -9.22
CA LEU A 16 -0.58 13.25 -9.44
C LEU A 16 -1.62 13.85 -10.38
N LEU A 17 -1.93 15.14 -10.24
CA LEU A 17 -2.82 15.86 -11.15
C LEU A 17 -2.23 15.93 -12.57
N LEU A 18 -0.94 16.21 -12.71
CA LEU A 18 -0.26 16.25 -14.01
C LEU A 18 -0.18 14.86 -14.66
N ALA A 19 0.12 13.81 -13.89
CA ALA A 19 0.10 12.43 -14.36
C ALA A 19 -1.32 12.00 -14.78
N PHE A 20 -2.33 12.41 -14.01
CA PHE A 20 -3.73 12.22 -14.36
C PHE A 20 -4.07 12.95 -15.66
N VAL A 21 -3.75 14.23 -15.79
CA VAL A 21 -3.98 15.01 -17.02
C VAL A 21 -3.24 14.39 -18.21
N ALA A 22 -1.98 13.99 -18.05
CA ALA A 22 -1.19 13.33 -19.10
C ALA A 22 -1.79 11.98 -19.52
N PHE A 23 -2.30 11.19 -18.56
CA PHE A 23 -2.99 9.94 -18.84
C PHE A 23 -4.24 10.16 -19.71
N PHE A 24 -4.98 11.24 -19.49
CA PHE A 24 -6.14 11.63 -20.31
C PHE A 24 -5.77 12.30 -21.64
N ARG A 25 -4.60 12.96 -21.72
CA ARG A 25 -4.19 13.74 -22.89
C ARG A 25 -3.53 12.92 -23.99
N THR A 26 -3.26 11.63 -23.78
CA THR A 26 -2.74 10.77 -24.87
C THR A 26 -3.79 10.61 -25.98
N PRO A 27 -3.57 11.20 -27.17
CA PRO A 27 -4.57 11.21 -28.24
C PRO A 27 -4.91 9.79 -28.64
N ARG A 28 -6.22 9.54 -28.74
CA ARG A 28 -6.83 8.25 -29.01
C ARG A 28 -6.45 7.74 -30.41
N ASP A 29 -6.22 8.66 -31.33
CA ASP A 29 -6.31 8.43 -32.76
C ASP A 29 -5.01 7.82 -33.33
N GLU A 30 -3.85 8.15 -32.73
CA GLU A 30 -2.56 7.51 -33.05
C GLU A 30 -2.51 6.03 -32.64
N ARG A 31 -3.15 5.65 -31.53
CA ARG A 31 -3.19 4.25 -31.07
C ARG A 31 -4.00 3.34 -31.98
N TYR A 32 -5.00 3.87 -32.68
CA TYR A 32 -5.80 3.12 -33.64
C TYR A 32 -5.18 3.09 -35.04
N ALA A 33 -4.38 4.08 -35.41
CA ALA A 33 -3.67 4.09 -36.70
C ALA A 33 -2.68 2.92 -36.83
N ILE A 34 -2.03 2.53 -35.72
CA ILE A 34 -1.17 1.34 -35.64
C ILE A 34 -2.00 0.03 -35.70
N TYR A 35 -3.30 0.12 -35.41
CA TYR A 35 -4.17 -1.03 -35.16
C TYR A 35 -5.15 -1.33 -36.29
N LYS A 36 -5.14 -0.58 -37.40
CA LYS A 36 -6.11 -0.78 -38.47
C LYS A 36 -6.14 -2.27 -38.88
N PRO A 37 -7.26 -2.98 -38.70
CA PRO A 37 -7.35 -4.37 -39.12
C PRO A 37 -7.16 -4.41 -40.64
N SER A 38 -6.27 -5.29 -41.10
CA SER A 38 -6.26 -5.69 -42.50
C SER A 38 -7.56 -6.44 -42.76
N ASN A 39 -8.23 -6.16 -43.88
CA ASN A 39 -9.47 -6.83 -44.30
C ASN A 39 -9.28 -8.35 -44.49
N THR A 40 -9.17 -9.09 -43.40
CA THR A 40 -8.94 -10.53 -43.38
C THR A 40 -9.86 -11.14 -42.34
N GLU A 41 -10.66 -12.10 -42.78
CA GLU A 41 -11.76 -12.79 -42.09
C GLU A 41 -11.39 -13.50 -40.75
N ASN A 42 -10.12 -13.44 -40.35
CA ASN A 42 -9.58 -14.01 -39.11
C ASN A 42 -8.98 -12.92 -38.19
N ASP A 43 -9.70 -11.83 -38.00
CA ASP A 43 -9.25 -10.76 -37.12
C ASP A 43 -9.27 -11.20 -35.65
N PRO A 44 -8.17 -10.97 -34.89
CA PRO A 44 -8.09 -11.35 -33.49
C PRO A 44 -9.18 -10.65 -32.68
N GLU A 45 -9.97 -11.40 -31.91
CA GLU A 45 -11.07 -10.85 -31.12
C GLU A 45 -10.56 -9.86 -30.05
N PHE A 46 -11.12 -8.65 -30.02
CA PHE A 46 -10.77 -7.61 -29.05
C PHE A 46 -11.74 -7.55 -27.90
N ALA A 47 -11.22 -7.24 -26.72
CA ALA A 47 -12.05 -6.92 -25.58
C ALA A 47 -12.78 -5.57 -25.75
N PRO A 48 -14.02 -5.45 -25.26
CA PRO A 48 -14.78 -4.21 -25.36
C PRO A 48 -14.08 -3.08 -24.60
N GLU A 49 -14.11 -1.86 -25.14
CA GLU A 49 -13.47 -0.71 -24.50
C GLU A 49 -14.43 0.09 -23.62
N TYR A 50 -13.90 0.69 -22.54
CA TYR A 50 -14.64 1.72 -21.80
C TYR A 50 -14.83 2.98 -22.65
N THR A 51 -16.05 3.52 -22.62
CA THR A 51 -16.35 4.84 -23.21
C THR A 51 -15.68 5.97 -22.42
N LYS A 52 -15.50 7.16 -23.03
CA LYS A 52 -14.86 8.31 -22.34
C LYS A 52 -15.59 8.68 -21.04
N LYS A 53 -16.92 8.65 -21.05
CA LYS A 53 -17.76 8.93 -19.87
C LYS A 53 -17.55 7.90 -18.76
N GLU A 54 -17.50 6.62 -19.10
CA GLU A 54 -17.24 5.54 -18.12
C GLU A 54 -15.84 5.65 -17.51
N ARG A 55 -14.81 5.95 -18.33
CA ARG A 55 -13.44 6.15 -17.83
C ARG A 55 -13.37 7.30 -16.83
N PHE A 56 -14.00 8.42 -17.15
CA PHE A 56 -14.06 9.58 -16.24
C PHE A 56 -14.71 9.19 -14.91
N TRP A 57 -15.88 8.53 -14.94
CA TRP A 57 -16.56 8.11 -13.72
C TRP A 57 -15.76 7.10 -12.89
N LEU A 58 -15.07 6.14 -13.53
CA LEU A 58 -14.25 5.16 -12.84
C LEU A 58 -13.10 5.84 -12.10
N ILE A 59 -12.42 6.78 -12.76
CA ILE A 59 -11.30 7.47 -12.15
C ILE A 59 -11.77 8.51 -11.12
N ALA A 60 -12.89 9.21 -11.37
CA ALA A 60 -13.49 10.12 -10.39
C ALA A 60 -13.88 9.39 -9.10
N LYS A 61 -14.51 8.20 -9.21
CA LYS A 61 -14.78 7.32 -8.06
C LYS A 61 -13.47 6.89 -7.39
N SER A 62 -12.45 6.55 -8.18
CA SER A 62 -11.13 6.18 -7.66
C SER A 62 -10.47 7.29 -6.84
N LEU A 63 -10.54 8.53 -7.31
CA LEU A 63 -10.03 9.70 -6.61
C LEU A 63 -10.86 10.03 -5.37
N LEU A 64 -12.18 9.86 -5.43
CA LEU A 64 -13.10 10.18 -4.34
C LEU A 64 -12.74 9.46 -3.04
N TRP A 65 -12.31 8.19 -3.10
CA TRP A 65 -11.86 7.47 -1.91
C TRP A 65 -10.35 7.57 -1.66
N PHE A 66 -9.53 7.75 -2.69
CA PHE A 66 -8.07 7.81 -2.54
C PHE A 66 -7.61 9.11 -1.86
N VAL A 67 -8.24 10.24 -2.20
CA VAL A 67 -7.89 11.55 -1.63
C VAL A 67 -8.11 11.61 -0.11
N PRO A 68 -9.28 11.21 0.45
CA PRO A 68 -9.47 11.18 1.90
C PRO A 68 -8.47 10.29 2.63
N ILE A 69 -8.16 9.12 2.08
CA ILE A 69 -7.19 8.19 2.69
C ILE A 69 -5.80 8.82 2.71
N LEU A 70 -5.36 9.41 1.60
CA LEU A 70 -4.06 10.08 1.55
C LEU A 70 -3.99 11.27 2.51
N SER A 71 -5.03 12.10 2.55
CA SER A 71 -5.10 13.26 3.47
C SER A 71 -5.05 12.80 4.92
N PHE A 72 -5.78 11.75 5.29
CA PHE A 72 -5.72 11.16 6.63
C PHE A 72 -4.33 10.64 6.96
N CYS A 73 -3.69 9.94 6.02
CA CYS A 73 -2.33 9.43 6.22
C CYS A 73 -1.31 10.55 6.44
N GLN A 74 -1.36 11.61 5.63
CA GLN A 74 -0.38 12.70 5.69
C GLN A 74 -0.62 13.66 6.85
N LEU A 75 -1.87 14.06 7.11
CA LEU A 75 -2.18 15.12 8.07
C LEU A 75 -2.27 14.64 9.51
N TRP A 76 -2.47 13.34 9.72
CA TRP A 76 -2.70 12.81 11.05
C TRP A 76 -1.86 11.58 11.33
N PHE A 77 -1.96 10.53 10.50
CA PHE A 77 -1.35 9.24 10.81
C PHE A 77 0.18 9.31 10.91
N PHE A 78 0.87 9.95 9.94
CA PHE A 78 2.34 9.99 9.96
C PHE A 78 2.89 10.92 11.04
N ASP A 79 2.23 12.04 11.34
CA ASP A 79 2.64 12.93 12.42
C ASP A 79 2.46 12.25 13.77
N TRP A 80 1.29 11.64 14.00
CA TRP A 80 1.01 10.83 15.19
C TRP A 80 2.01 9.67 15.34
N LEU A 81 2.28 8.94 14.26
CA LEU A 81 3.22 7.81 14.28
C LEU A 81 4.65 8.28 14.57
N GLY A 82 5.04 9.45 14.05
CA GLY A 82 6.35 10.04 14.28
C GLY A 82 6.56 10.50 15.72
N GLU A 83 5.54 11.10 16.33
CA GLU A 83 5.55 11.44 17.76
C GLU A 83 5.56 10.18 18.62
N TYR A 84 4.68 9.23 18.31
CA TYR A 84 4.61 7.95 18.99
C TYR A 84 5.94 7.19 18.94
N ALA A 85 6.63 7.16 17.79
CA ALA A 85 7.89 6.48 17.61
C ALA A 85 9.01 7.01 18.52
N LYS A 86 9.02 8.32 18.84
CA LYS A 86 10.01 8.93 19.74
C LYS A 86 9.88 8.40 21.17
N VAL A 87 8.66 8.20 21.63
CA VAL A 87 8.33 7.79 23.01
C VAL A 87 7.86 6.33 23.11
N ALA A 88 7.94 5.55 22.03
CA ALA A 88 7.41 4.18 21.98
C ALA A 88 8.01 3.23 23.00
N HIS A 89 9.24 3.51 23.46
CA HIS A 89 9.92 2.75 24.51
C HIS A 89 9.29 2.93 25.90
N CYS A 90 8.57 4.04 26.11
CA CYS A 90 7.92 4.39 27.38
C CYS A 90 6.51 3.80 27.52
N TYR A 91 5.87 3.38 26.42
CA TYR A 91 4.50 2.87 26.45
C TYR A 91 4.47 1.36 26.68
N GLU A 92 3.67 0.94 27.65
CA GLU A 92 3.38 -0.46 27.95
C GLU A 92 1.87 -0.72 27.84
N TYR A 93 1.47 -1.59 26.92
CA TYR A 93 0.09 -2.05 26.72
C TYR A 93 -0.03 -3.49 27.24
N GLY A 94 -0.11 -3.63 28.58
CA GLY A 94 -0.13 -4.93 29.22
C GLY A 94 1.14 -5.74 28.92
N PRO A 95 1.06 -6.90 28.22
CA PRO A 95 2.23 -7.69 27.88
C PRO A 95 3.04 -7.16 26.67
N VAL A 96 2.54 -6.14 25.96
CA VAL A 96 3.15 -5.63 24.72
C VAL A 96 3.66 -4.21 24.93
N LYS A 97 4.98 -3.99 24.75
CA LYS A 97 5.56 -2.63 24.73
C LYS A 97 5.29 -1.92 23.40
N GLY A 98 5.22 -0.59 23.42
CA GLY A 98 4.99 0.24 22.24
C GLY A 98 6.03 0.03 21.13
N THR A 99 7.30 -0.22 21.49
CA THR A 99 8.34 -0.54 20.50
C THR A 99 8.07 -1.83 19.73
N HIS A 100 7.46 -2.84 20.36
CA HIS A 100 7.04 -4.05 19.64
C HIS A 100 5.98 -3.71 18.60
N ILE A 101 5.02 -2.83 18.93
CA ILE A 101 3.96 -2.43 17.99
C ILE A 101 4.57 -1.82 16.71
N ILE A 102 5.58 -0.97 16.85
CA ILE A 102 6.24 -0.35 15.69
C ILE A 102 7.00 -1.38 14.86
N ILE A 103 7.80 -2.23 15.50
CA ILE A 103 8.62 -3.23 14.81
C ILE A 103 7.71 -4.24 14.08
N TYR A 104 6.70 -4.79 14.77
CA TYR A 104 5.74 -5.70 14.15
C TYR A 104 4.89 -5.00 13.10
N GLY A 105 4.50 -3.74 13.31
CA GLY A 105 3.80 -2.93 12.32
C GLY A 105 4.59 -2.79 11.02
N LEU A 106 5.90 -2.55 11.11
CA LEU A 106 6.78 -2.39 9.95
C LEU A 106 7.06 -3.71 9.24
N PHE A 107 7.45 -4.75 9.98
CA PHE A 107 7.89 -6.03 9.38
C PHE A 107 6.74 -6.97 9.03
N VAL A 108 5.60 -6.87 9.71
CA VAL A 108 4.44 -7.75 9.50
C VAL A 108 3.26 -6.96 8.97
N GLY A 109 2.90 -5.86 9.63
CA GLY A 109 1.74 -5.05 9.26
C GLY A 109 1.82 -4.50 7.83
N LEU A 110 2.95 -3.90 7.45
CA LEU A 110 3.15 -3.32 6.11
C LEU A 110 3.05 -4.36 4.97
N PRO A 111 3.82 -5.47 4.95
CA PRO A 111 3.67 -6.46 3.87
C PRO A 111 2.29 -7.14 3.88
N PHE A 112 1.70 -7.36 5.05
CA PHE A 112 0.37 -7.96 5.16
C PHE A 112 -0.75 -7.06 4.62
N THR A 113 -0.74 -5.77 4.98
CA THR A 113 -1.70 -4.79 4.44
C THR A 113 -1.57 -4.63 2.93
N LEU A 114 -0.35 -4.63 2.39
CA LEU A 114 -0.13 -4.65 0.94
C LEU A 114 -0.69 -5.92 0.29
N ALA A 115 -0.54 -7.08 0.92
CA ALA A 115 -1.11 -8.34 0.44
C ALA A 115 -2.65 -8.28 0.37
N ILE A 116 -3.30 -7.73 1.40
CA ILE A 116 -4.76 -7.54 1.44
C ILE A 116 -5.21 -6.60 0.32
N MET A 117 -4.54 -5.44 0.15
CA MET A 117 -4.86 -4.51 -0.94
C MET A 117 -4.71 -5.17 -2.31
N LEU A 118 -3.59 -5.85 -2.56
CA LEU A 118 -3.33 -6.54 -3.82
C LEU A 118 -4.40 -7.61 -4.10
N PHE A 119 -4.79 -8.37 -3.07
CA PHE A 119 -5.85 -9.37 -3.17
C PHE A 119 -7.20 -8.75 -3.54
N GLY A 120 -7.57 -7.65 -2.86
CA GLY A 120 -8.83 -6.96 -3.09
C GLY A 120 -8.95 -6.36 -4.49
N PHE A 121 -7.87 -5.79 -5.03
CA PHE A 121 -7.89 -5.15 -6.34
C PHE A 121 -7.72 -6.14 -7.51
N GLU A 122 -6.78 -7.07 -7.41
CA GLU A 122 -6.37 -7.95 -8.51
C GLU A 122 -6.49 -9.45 -8.19
N GLY A 123 -6.43 -9.85 -6.92
CA GLY A 123 -6.46 -11.27 -6.53
C GLY A 123 -7.69 -12.02 -7.02
N VAL A 124 -8.89 -11.47 -6.82
CA VAL A 124 -10.15 -12.10 -7.28
C VAL A 124 -10.19 -12.25 -8.80
N LYS A 125 -9.69 -11.26 -9.54
CA LYS A 125 -9.61 -11.32 -11.00
C LYS A 125 -8.57 -12.35 -11.44
N ALA A 126 -7.41 -12.39 -10.81
CA ALA A 126 -6.34 -13.33 -11.10
C ALA A 126 -6.80 -14.78 -10.93
N ILE A 127 -7.54 -15.11 -9.87
CA ILE A 127 -8.13 -16.44 -9.68
C ILE A 127 -9.07 -16.81 -10.83
N LYS A 128 -9.95 -15.89 -11.24
CA LYS A 128 -10.87 -16.13 -12.38
C LYS A 128 -10.10 -16.32 -13.69
N VAL A 129 -9.04 -15.55 -13.92
CA VAL A 129 -8.18 -15.66 -15.11
C VAL A 129 -7.47 -17.02 -15.15
N ILE A 130 -6.97 -17.52 -14.02
CA ILE A 130 -6.35 -18.85 -13.95
C ILE A 130 -7.39 -19.94 -14.25
N LYS A 131 -8.59 -19.84 -13.65
CA LYS A 131 -9.66 -20.82 -13.80
C LYS A 131 -10.17 -20.91 -15.25
N ILE A 132 -10.42 -19.77 -15.88
CA ILE A 132 -10.96 -19.69 -17.25
C ILE A 132 -9.84 -19.87 -18.28
N GLY A 133 -8.61 -19.45 -17.97
CA GLY A 133 -7.48 -19.47 -18.90
C GLY A 133 -7.57 -18.41 -20.00
N GLN A 134 -8.21 -17.28 -19.72
CA GLN A 134 -8.37 -16.16 -20.66
C GLN A 134 -8.08 -14.83 -19.95
N PHE A 135 -7.35 -13.95 -20.62
CA PHE A 135 -7.07 -12.58 -20.17
C PHE A 135 -7.22 -11.60 -21.33
N PRO A 136 -7.99 -10.51 -21.21
CA PRO A 136 -8.89 -10.15 -20.09
C PRO A 136 -10.07 -11.12 -19.94
N LEU A 137 -10.84 -11.03 -18.85
CA LEU A 137 -12.00 -11.90 -18.62
C LEU A 137 -13.10 -11.66 -19.69
N PRO A 138 -13.92 -12.67 -20.01
CA PRO A 138 -15.00 -12.51 -20.99
C PRO A 138 -15.98 -11.42 -20.56
N GLY A 139 -16.28 -10.50 -21.47
CA GLY A 139 -17.17 -9.35 -21.22
C GLY A 139 -16.56 -8.24 -20.36
N GLN A 140 -15.30 -8.35 -19.94
CA GLN A 140 -14.62 -7.32 -19.17
C GLN A 140 -14.18 -6.18 -20.09
N LYS A 141 -14.58 -4.95 -19.73
CA LYS A 141 -14.16 -3.75 -20.45
C LYS A 141 -12.71 -3.38 -20.12
N VAL A 142 -11.98 -2.88 -21.11
CA VAL A 142 -10.57 -2.47 -20.99
C VAL A 142 -10.36 -0.99 -21.30
N PHE A 143 -9.28 -0.40 -20.77
CA PHE A 143 -8.91 1.00 -21.00
C PHE A 143 -8.15 1.22 -22.32
N LYS A 144 -7.53 0.16 -22.84
CA LYS A 144 -6.72 0.17 -24.07
C LYS A 144 -7.14 -1.03 -24.93
N PRO A 145 -7.08 -0.93 -26.26
CA PRO A 145 -7.36 -2.06 -27.14
C PRO A 145 -6.46 -3.24 -26.75
N THR A 146 -7.08 -4.30 -26.23
CA THR A 146 -6.38 -5.45 -25.67
C THR A 146 -6.89 -6.70 -26.37
N LYS A 147 -5.98 -7.40 -27.05
CA LYS A 147 -6.25 -8.72 -27.65
C LYS A 147 -6.56 -9.73 -26.55
N TYR A 148 -7.55 -10.59 -26.76
CA TYR A 148 -7.72 -11.73 -25.88
C TYR A 148 -6.50 -12.67 -25.99
N LYS A 149 -5.95 -13.03 -24.84
CA LYS A 149 -4.93 -14.06 -24.69
C LYS A 149 -5.60 -15.28 -24.08
N TYR A 150 -5.29 -16.46 -24.60
CA TYR A 150 -5.87 -17.73 -24.17
C TYR A 150 -4.80 -18.71 -23.71
N GLY A 151 -5.22 -19.75 -23.00
CA GLY A 151 -4.39 -20.89 -22.62
C GLY A 151 -3.35 -20.55 -21.54
N ASN A 152 -2.19 -21.19 -21.61
CA ASN A 152 -1.17 -21.09 -20.57
C ASN A 152 -0.61 -19.67 -20.41
N VAL A 153 -0.51 -18.90 -21.49
CA VAL A 153 -0.01 -17.51 -21.43
C VAL A 153 -0.91 -16.64 -20.55
N ALA A 154 -2.23 -16.81 -20.65
CA ALA A 154 -3.18 -16.11 -19.78
C ALA A 154 -3.10 -16.58 -18.33
N ARG A 155 -2.95 -17.90 -18.11
CA ARG A 155 -2.80 -18.49 -16.77
C ARG A 155 -1.55 -18.00 -16.06
N VAL A 156 -0.42 -17.88 -16.75
CA VAL A 156 0.85 -17.38 -16.18
C VAL A 156 0.68 -15.94 -15.66
N ASN A 157 -0.01 -15.08 -16.41
CA ASN A 157 -0.27 -13.70 -15.94
C ASN A 157 -1.06 -13.67 -14.62
N GLY A 158 -2.10 -14.51 -14.51
CA GLY A 158 -2.84 -14.64 -13.24
C GLY A 158 -1.96 -15.24 -12.13
N ALA A 159 -1.15 -16.25 -12.46
CA ALA A 159 -0.25 -16.90 -11.51
C ALA A 159 0.83 -15.96 -10.96
N ILE A 160 1.34 -15.01 -11.75
CA ILE A 160 2.29 -13.99 -11.28
C ILE A 160 1.68 -13.15 -10.15
N VAL A 161 0.42 -12.70 -10.31
CA VAL A 161 -0.27 -11.91 -9.28
C VAL A 161 -0.47 -12.72 -8.00
N ILE A 162 -0.87 -13.98 -8.11
CA ILE A 162 -1.00 -14.88 -6.95
C ILE A 162 0.36 -15.17 -6.32
N GLY A 163 1.41 -15.37 -7.13
CA GLY A 163 2.78 -15.53 -6.66
C GLY A 163 3.28 -14.33 -5.87
N ALA A 164 3.00 -13.11 -6.36
CA ALA A 164 3.33 -11.87 -5.64
C ALA A 164 2.59 -11.77 -4.30
N LEU A 165 1.33 -12.21 -4.23
CA LEU A 165 0.56 -12.27 -2.99
C LEU A 165 1.16 -13.28 -2.00
N VAL A 166 1.47 -14.49 -2.46
CA VAL A 166 2.11 -15.52 -1.61
C VAL A 166 3.47 -15.02 -1.12
N PHE A 167 4.23 -14.34 -1.97
CA PHE A 167 5.50 -13.72 -1.60
C PHE A 167 5.33 -12.66 -0.50
N LEU A 168 4.36 -11.75 -0.61
CA LEU A 168 4.07 -10.76 0.43
C LEU A 168 3.65 -11.40 1.76
N LEU A 169 2.83 -12.45 1.72
CA LEU A 169 2.47 -13.21 2.92
C LEU A 169 3.68 -13.94 3.53
N GLY A 170 4.55 -14.50 2.67
CA GLY A 170 5.82 -15.08 3.09
C GLY A 170 6.74 -14.06 3.75
N LEU A 171 6.83 -12.85 3.20
CA LEU A 171 7.57 -11.73 3.83
C LEU A 171 6.97 -11.34 5.17
N ALA A 172 5.65 -11.27 5.30
CA ALA A 172 4.99 -10.98 6.57
C ALA A 172 5.29 -12.07 7.62
N ALA A 173 5.23 -13.35 7.22
CA ALA A 173 5.55 -14.47 8.10
C ALA A 173 7.04 -14.48 8.51
N TRP A 174 7.94 -14.24 7.56
CA TRP A 174 9.38 -14.06 7.84
C TRP A 174 9.63 -12.87 8.78
N GLY A 175 8.90 -11.77 8.57
CA GLY A 175 8.96 -10.56 9.39
C GLY A 175 8.64 -10.80 10.86
N VAL A 176 7.82 -11.82 11.20
CA VAL A 176 7.57 -12.22 12.60
C VAL A 176 8.86 -12.68 13.29
N GLY A 177 9.70 -13.44 12.59
CA GLY A 177 10.99 -13.90 13.09
C GLY A 177 11.94 -12.73 13.35
N GLN A 178 12.09 -11.86 12.37
CA GLN A 178 12.94 -10.66 12.47
C GLN A 178 12.45 -9.71 13.58
N ALA A 179 11.15 -9.48 13.65
CA ALA A 179 10.57 -8.63 14.68
C ALA A 179 10.85 -9.20 16.08
N LYS A 180 10.76 -10.51 16.26
CA LYS A 180 11.02 -11.19 17.53
C LYS A 180 12.49 -11.08 17.96
N GLU A 181 13.42 -11.19 17.03
CA GLU A 181 14.86 -11.07 17.33
C GLU A 181 15.21 -9.66 17.77
N ILE A 182 14.84 -8.64 16.99
CA ILE A 182 15.07 -7.23 17.32
C ILE A 182 14.40 -6.87 18.66
N SER A 183 13.22 -7.42 18.90
CA SER A 183 12.44 -7.20 20.12
C SER A 183 13.10 -7.72 21.39
N ARG A 184 13.99 -8.71 21.32
CA ARG A 184 14.66 -9.28 22.50
C ARG A 184 15.76 -8.38 23.04
N ASP A 185 16.40 -7.60 22.16
CA ASP A 185 17.53 -6.74 22.52
C ASP A 185 17.09 -5.40 23.16
N ILE A 186 15.77 -5.14 23.20
CA ILE A 186 15.21 -3.91 23.74
C ILE A 186 15.14 -4.00 25.27
N LYS A 187 16.13 -3.38 25.92
CA LYS A 187 16.15 -3.23 27.38
C LYS A 187 14.90 -2.47 27.85
N PRO A 188 14.19 -2.94 28.90
CA PRO A 188 13.08 -2.19 29.47
C PRO A 188 13.59 -0.86 30.03
N CYS A 189 12.76 0.19 29.93
CA CYS A 189 13.01 1.43 30.64
C CYS A 189 13.06 1.14 32.14
N LEU A 190 14.17 1.47 32.79
CA LEU A 190 14.35 1.32 34.23
C LEU A 190 13.51 2.37 34.97
N ILE A 191 12.21 2.11 35.12
CA ILE A 191 11.31 2.92 35.96
C ILE A 191 11.66 2.76 37.46
N ASN A 192 12.34 1.65 37.82
CA ASN A 192 12.56 1.25 39.22
C ASN A 192 13.79 1.88 39.92
N GLN A 193 14.51 2.82 39.31
CA GLN A 193 15.63 3.49 40.00
C GLN A 193 15.20 4.71 40.84
N LEU A 194 13.95 5.18 40.75
CA LEU A 194 13.46 6.34 41.51
C LEU A 194 12.72 6.00 42.80
N THR A 195 12.38 4.72 43.06
CA THR A 195 11.66 4.29 44.27
C THR A 195 12.57 3.68 45.36
N SER A 196 13.88 3.57 45.13
CA SER A 196 14.82 2.96 46.11
C SER A 196 16.06 3.82 46.38
N GLY A 197 15.89 5.14 46.45
CA GLY A 197 16.99 6.07 46.69
C GLY A 197 16.53 7.42 47.20
N SER A 198 15.91 7.46 48.38
CA SER A 198 15.88 8.67 49.19
C SER A 198 17.34 9.13 49.42
N ASN A 199 17.63 10.37 49.01
CA ASN A 199 18.90 11.10 49.17
C ASN A 199 20.03 10.78 48.16
N ALA A 200 19.82 11.11 46.89
CA ALA A 200 20.93 11.60 46.07
C ALA A 200 20.42 12.56 44.99
N LEU A 201 20.68 13.86 45.19
CA LEU A 201 20.63 14.88 44.13
C LEU A 201 21.61 14.48 43.03
N ARG A 202 21.13 13.78 41.99
CA ARG A 202 21.77 13.74 40.68
C ARG A 202 20.78 14.22 39.66
N PHE A 203 21.21 15.25 38.93
CA PHE A 203 20.63 15.72 37.68
C PHE A 203 20.28 14.54 36.77
N THR A 204 19.00 14.18 36.72
CA THR A 204 18.43 13.45 35.59
C THR A 204 17.99 14.49 34.55
N PRO A 205 18.28 14.30 33.25
CA PRO A 205 17.72 15.15 32.21
C PRO A 205 16.18 15.12 32.27
N PRO A 206 15.50 16.27 32.12
CA PRO A 206 14.08 16.43 32.41
C PRO A 206 13.16 15.95 31.27
N ASP A 207 13.27 14.70 30.80
CA ASP A 207 12.60 14.33 29.53
C ASP A 207 12.01 12.92 29.45
N ALA A 208 12.17 12.05 30.47
CA ALA A 208 11.75 10.64 30.35
C ALA A 208 10.86 10.17 31.51
N HIS A 209 9.69 10.79 31.68
CA HIS A 209 8.62 10.18 32.47
C HIS A 209 7.96 9.07 31.64
N CYS A 210 8.25 7.82 31.95
CA CYS A 210 7.51 6.68 31.41
C CYS A 210 6.07 6.70 31.96
N VAL A 211 5.11 7.02 31.11
CA VAL A 211 3.69 7.03 31.47
C VAL A 211 3.12 5.65 31.17
N ARG A 212 2.64 4.94 32.19
CA ARG A 212 1.81 3.75 32.01
C ARG A 212 0.52 4.20 31.34
N ALA A 213 0.33 3.82 30.06
CA ALA A 213 -0.94 4.03 29.38
C ALA A 213 -1.98 3.12 30.07
N VAL A 214 -2.98 3.73 30.71
CA VAL A 214 -4.12 3.04 31.31
C VAL A 214 -5.09 2.64 30.21
#